data_AF-A0A7Z9CUE7-F1
#
_entry.id   AF-A0A7Z9CUE7-F1
#
_cell.length_a   1.000
_cell.length_b   1.000
_cell.length_c   1.000
_cell.angle_alpha   90.00
_cell.angle_beta   90.00
_cell.angle_gamma   90.00
#
_symmetry.space_group_name_H-M   'P 1'
#
loop_
_entity.id
_entity.type
_entity.pdbx_description
1 polymer ?
#
loop_
_entity_poly.entity_id
_entity_poly.type
_entity_poly.pdbx_seq_one_letter_code
_entity_poly.pdbx_strand_id
1 'polypeptide(L)'
;MTEIQQLLTNTIDELNVKEKRDNRPRFSISFIRNHPWLFVAMYAAFAATFVVMFTSETLVDSVWLLVVLFVLLNGFFFFDVYPRYRYEDIDVLDFRVCYNGEWYNTRFVPPQLIERILQSPRVAGEQKTQLQK
;
A
#
# COMPACT_ATOMS: atom_id res chain seq x y z
N MET A 1 8.58 7.31 27.17
CA MET A 1 8.71 6.22 26.18
C MET A 1 9.51 5.11 26.81
N THR A 2 9.09 3.86 26.64
CA THR A 2 9.86 2.68 27.11
C THR A 2 11.06 2.45 26.18
N GLU A 3 12.12 1.81 26.68
CA GLU A 3 13.31 1.54 25.86
C GLU A 3 12.98 0.65 24.64
N ILE A 4 12.02 -0.27 24.81
CA ILE A 4 11.46 -1.10 23.73
C ILE A 4 10.80 -0.23 22.65
N GLN A 5 9.98 0.76 23.04
CA GLN A 5 9.34 1.68 22.10
C GLN A 5 10.38 2.47 21.30
N GLN A 6 11.46 2.93 21.95
CA GLN A 6 12.54 3.65 21.27
C GLN A 6 13.28 2.74 20.27
N LEU A 7 13.58 1.50 20.65
CA LEU A 7 14.20 0.53 19.76
C LEU A 7 13.32 0.18 18.55
N LEU A 8 12.01 -0.04 18.77
CA LEU A 8 11.03 -0.28 17.72
C LEU A 8 10.91 0.91 16.77
N THR A 9 10.82 2.13 17.30
CA THR A 9 10.72 3.35 16.49
C THR A 9 11.95 3.52 15.60
N ASN A 10 13.15 3.33 16.15
CA ASN A 10 14.39 3.41 15.37
C ASN A 10 14.44 2.36 14.26
N THR A 11 14.03 1.13 14.54
CA THR A 11 13.98 0.06 13.52
C THR A 11 12.94 0.35 12.44
N ILE A 12 11.79 0.91 12.80
CA ILE A 12 10.76 1.36 11.85
C ILE A 12 11.31 2.46 10.93
N ASP A 13 12.05 3.42 11.47
CA ASP A 13 12.69 4.47 10.68
C ASP A 13 13.76 3.93 9.74
N GLU A 14 14.62 3.01 10.21
CA GLU A 14 15.58 2.30 9.38
C GLU A 14 14.88 1.55 8.22
N LEU A 15 13.77 0.88 8.50
CA LEU A 15 12.94 0.18 7.50
C LEU A 15 12.33 1.16 6.48
N ASN A 16 11.73 2.26 6.94
CA ASN A 16 11.16 3.28 6.07
C ASN A 16 12.17 3.84 5.09
N VAL A 17 13.42 4.06 5.53
CA VAL A 17 14.52 4.52 4.66
C VAL A 17 14.93 3.44 3.68
N LYS A 18 15.14 2.20 4.16
CA LYS A 18 15.58 1.07 3.33
C LYS A 18 14.59 0.73 2.23
N GLU A 19 13.29 0.72 2.55
CA GLU A 19 12.21 0.43 1.60
C GLU A 19 11.74 1.67 0.83
N LYS A 20 12.35 2.85 1.08
CA LYS A 20 11.97 4.14 0.48
C LYS A 20 10.48 4.44 0.62
N ARG A 21 9.91 4.21 1.80
CA ARG A 21 8.52 4.58 2.13
C ARG A 21 8.48 6.07 2.38
N ASP A 22 7.98 6.83 1.42
CA ASP A 22 8.05 8.30 1.39
C ASP A 22 6.67 8.97 1.34
N ASN A 23 5.57 8.21 1.47
CA ASN A 23 4.19 8.68 1.31
C ASN A 23 3.90 9.30 -0.07
N ARG A 24 4.80 9.16 -1.06
CA ARG A 24 4.62 9.80 -2.36
C ARG A 24 3.91 8.84 -3.32
N PRO A 25 2.94 9.34 -4.11
CA PRO A 25 2.37 8.55 -5.20
C PRO A 25 3.46 8.31 -6.24
N ARG A 26 3.68 7.04 -6.56
CA ARG A 26 4.59 6.60 -7.62
C ARG A 26 3.78 6.02 -8.75
N PHE A 27 4.19 6.35 -9.97
CA PHE A 27 3.61 5.74 -11.15
C PHE A 27 4.07 4.28 -11.21
N SER A 28 3.12 3.34 -11.10
CA SER A 28 3.38 1.91 -11.08
C SER A 28 2.66 1.24 -12.26
N ILE A 29 3.42 0.42 -13.00
CA ILE A 29 2.89 -0.48 -14.04
C ILE A 29 2.56 -1.86 -13.42
N SER A 30 2.56 -1.93 -12.08
CA SER A 30 2.31 -3.14 -11.30
C SER A 30 0.99 -3.81 -11.71
N PHE A 31 -0.06 -3.01 -11.90
CA PHE A 31 -1.38 -3.49 -12.29
C PHE A 31 -1.38 -4.26 -13.61
N ILE A 32 -0.73 -3.71 -14.66
CA ILE A 32 -0.63 -4.37 -15.97
C ILE A 32 0.16 -5.68 -15.87
N ARG A 33 1.23 -5.69 -15.07
CA ARG A 33 2.08 -6.88 -14.91
C ARG A 33 1.39 -7.99 -14.12
N ASN A 34 0.67 -7.64 -13.05
CA ASN A 34 0.05 -8.61 -12.16
C ASN A 34 -1.31 -9.10 -12.69
N HIS A 35 -2.04 -8.26 -13.42
CA HIS A 35 -3.37 -8.55 -13.93
C HIS A 35 -3.54 -8.22 -15.42
N PRO A 36 -2.74 -8.83 -16.32
CA PRO A 36 -2.75 -8.50 -17.75
C PRO A 36 -4.11 -8.79 -18.41
N TRP A 37 -4.78 -9.88 -18.05
CA TRP A 37 -6.08 -10.24 -18.62
C TRP A 37 -7.21 -9.31 -18.17
N LEU A 38 -7.18 -8.87 -16.91
CA LEU A 38 -8.14 -7.89 -16.39
C LEU A 38 -8.01 -6.55 -17.13
N PHE A 39 -6.77 -6.13 -17.37
CA PHE A 39 -6.47 -4.94 -18.15
C PHE A 39 -7.02 -5.03 -19.58
N VAL A 40 -6.78 -6.15 -20.27
CA VAL A 40 -7.32 -6.37 -21.63
C VAL A 40 -8.86 -6.39 -21.64
N ALA A 41 -9.48 -7.11 -20.71
CA ALA A 41 -10.93 -7.21 -20.62
C ALA A 41 -11.58 -5.84 -20.38
N MET A 42 -10.97 -5.01 -19.55
CA MET A 42 -11.43 -3.66 -19.26
C MET A 42 -11.39 -2.75 -20.49
N TYR A 43 -10.31 -2.78 -21.29
CA TYR A 43 -10.24 -2.03 -22.54
C TYR A 43 -11.20 -2.55 -23.61
N ALA A 44 -11.42 -3.87 -23.67
CA ALA A 44 -12.41 -4.47 -24.56
C ALA A 44 -13.84 -4.03 -24.20
N ALA A 45 -14.18 -4.03 -22.91
CA ALA A 45 -15.47 -3.55 -22.42
C ALA A 45 -15.66 -2.05 -22.73
N PHE A 46 -14.64 -1.23 -22.48
CA PHE A 46 -14.67 0.19 -22.84
C PHE A 46 -14.89 0.42 -24.34
N ALA A 47 -14.18 -0.31 -25.20
CA ALA A 47 -14.34 -0.21 -26.64
C ALA A 47 -15.77 -0.60 -27.08
N ALA A 48 -16.32 -1.66 -26.51
CA ALA A 48 -17.70 -2.07 -26.78
C ALA A 48 -18.71 -0.98 -26.38
N THR A 49 -18.58 -0.41 -25.17
CA THR A 49 -19.44 0.69 -24.70
C THR A 49 -19.28 1.94 -25.56
N PHE A 50 -18.04 2.27 -25.96
CA PHE A 50 -17.75 3.40 -26.82
C PHE A 50 -18.46 3.28 -28.17
N VAL A 51 -18.37 2.12 -28.82
CA VAL A 51 -19.04 1.86 -30.11
C VAL A 51 -20.56 2.02 -29.95
N VAL A 52 -21.15 1.42 -28.92
CA VAL A 52 -22.60 1.51 -28.68
C VAL A 52 -23.04 2.97 -28.49
N MET A 53 -22.34 3.73 -27.65
CA MET A 53 -22.68 5.13 -27.40
C MET A 53 -22.49 6.00 -28.64
N PHE A 54 -21.46 5.74 -29.45
CA PHE A 54 -21.20 6.51 -30.65
C PHE A 54 -22.26 6.28 -31.75
N THR A 55 -22.81 5.07 -31.84
CA THR A 55 -23.90 4.76 -32.78
C THR A 55 -25.28 5.25 -32.32
N SER A 56 -25.39 5.72 -31.07
CA SER A 56 -26.65 6.12 -30.46
C SER A 56 -26.87 7.62 -30.58
N GLU A 57 -27.95 8.03 -31.25
CA GLU A 57 -28.32 9.45 -31.42
C GLU A 57 -28.55 10.19 -30.09
N THR A 58 -28.90 9.47 -29.03
CA THR A 58 -29.18 10.06 -27.71
C THR A 58 -27.95 10.16 -26.81
N LEU A 59 -26.94 9.29 -27.00
CA LEU A 59 -25.76 9.22 -26.12
C LEU A 59 -24.48 9.76 -26.77
N VAL A 60 -24.46 10.01 -28.09
CA VAL A 60 -23.27 10.46 -28.82
C VAL A 60 -22.64 11.74 -28.23
N ASP A 61 -23.47 12.69 -27.79
CA ASP A 61 -23.03 13.94 -27.16
C ASP A 61 -22.39 13.74 -25.78
N SER A 62 -22.58 12.58 -25.17
CA SER A 62 -22.03 12.21 -23.85
C SER A 62 -20.80 11.29 -23.94
N VAL A 63 -20.36 10.90 -25.14
CA VAL A 63 -19.20 10.02 -25.33
C VAL A 63 -17.92 10.61 -24.72
N TRP A 64 -17.75 11.92 -24.76
CA TRP A 64 -16.60 12.58 -24.11
C TRP A 64 -16.55 12.32 -22.61
N LEU A 65 -17.71 12.25 -21.94
CA LEU A 65 -17.81 12.00 -20.50
C LEU A 65 -17.35 10.58 -20.18
N LEU A 66 -17.74 9.60 -21.02
CA LEU A 66 -17.26 8.22 -20.91
C LEU A 66 -15.72 8.17 -20.98
N VAL A 67 -15.12 8.86 -21.95
CA VAL A 67 -13.66 8.91 -22.13
C VAL A 67 -12.99 9.56 -20.91
N VAL A 68 -13.49 10.70 -20.44
CA VAL A 68 -12.94 11.40 -19.28
C VAL A 68 -13.03 10.54 -18.03
N LEU A 69 -14.18 9.92 -17.76
CA LEU A 69 -14.36 9.05 -16.60
C LEU A 69 -13.46 7.83 -16.69
N PHE A 70 -13.36 7.21 -17.87
CA PHE A 70 -12.47 6.07 -18.09
C PHE A 70 -11.01 6.47 -17.80
N VAL A 71 -10.51 7.58 -18.37
CA VAL A 71 -9.14 8.03 -18.13
C VAL A 71 -8.89 8.37 -16.66
N LEU A 72 -9.84 9.05 -15.99
CA LEU A 72 -9.70 9.38 -14.57
C LEU A 72 -9.65 8.13 -13.69
N LEU A 73 -10.65 7.25 -13.82
CA LEU A 73 -10.74 6.03 -13.00
C LEU A 73 -9.58 5.08 -13.30
N ASN A 74 -9.15 4.98 -14.56
CA ASN A 74 -7.98 4.17 -14.92
C ASN A 74 -6.67 4.79 -14.46
N GLY A 75 -6.55 6.11 -14.54
CA GLY A 75 -5.39 6.86 -14.04
C GLY A 75 -5.08 6.49 -12.60
N PHE A 76 -6.11 6.36 -11.75
CA PHE A 76 -5.95 5.95 -10.35
C PHE A 76 -5.26 4.59 -10.18
N PHE A 77 -5.50 3.60 -11.06
CA PHE A 77 -4.82 2.29 -10.97
C PHE A 77 -3.31 2.35 -11.21
N PHE A 78 -2.82 3.43 -11.82
CA PHE A 78 -1.39 3.61 -12.07
C PHE A 78 -0.65 4.30 -10.92
N PHE A 79 -1.35 4.74 -9.87
CA PHE A 79 -0.71 5.36 -8.71
C PHE A 79 -0.65 4.37 -7.56
N ASP A 80 0.57 4.04 -7.14
CA ASP A 80 0.85 3.26 -5.94
C ASP A 80 1.47 4.20 -4.89
N VAL A 81 0.96 4.16 -3.67
CA VAL A 81 1.48 4.98 -2.55
C VAL A 81 2.03 4.03 -1.51
N TYR A 82 3.32 4.18 -1.15
CA TYR A 82 3.93 3.43 -0.04
C TYR A 82 3.90 4.27 1.23
N PRO A 83 2.88 4.09 2.12
CA PRO A 83 2.78 4.86 3.35
C PRO A 83 3.92 4.50 4.30
N ARG A 84 4.50 5.49 4.99
CA ARG A 84 5.49 5.30 6.05
C ARG A 84 4.87 4.57 7.22
N TYR A 85 5.63 3.62 7.77
CA TYR A 85 5.31 2.99 9.03
C TYR A 85 5.57 3.94 10.19
N ARG A 86 4.74 3.87 11.22
CA ARG A 86 4.91 4.60 12.48
C ARG A 86 4.64 3.67 13.64
N TYR A 87 5.23 3.97 14.80
CA TYR A 87 5.00 3.17 15.99
C TYR A 87 3.54 3.26 16.47
N GLU A 88 2.91 4.42 16.31
CA GLU A 88 1.51 4.63 16.74
C GLU A 88 0.50 3.83 15.89
N ASP A 89 0.92 3.36 14.71
CA ASP A 89 0.08 2.63 13.77
C ASP A 89 0.19 1.09 13.97
N ILE A 90 0.95 0.61 14.97
CA ILE A 90 1.04 -0.81 15.32
C ILE A 90 -0.29 -1.26 15.94
N ASP A 91 -0.87 -2.35 15.41
CA ASP A 91 -2.18 -2.91 15.79
C ASP A 91 -3.39 -1.97 15.57
N VAL A 92 -3.19 -0.83 14.92
CA VAL A 92 -4.25 0.11 14.54
C VAL A 92 -4.58 -0.07 13.06
N LEU A 93 -5.88 -0.06 12.73
CA LEU A 93 -6.34 -0.10 11.35
C LEU A 93 -6.03 1.24 10.65
N ASP A 94 -4.98 1.29 9.85
CA ASP A 94 -4.68 2.45 9.01
C ASP A 94 -5.30 2.31 7.61
N PHE A 95 -6.35 3.10 7.36
CA PHE A 95 -7.04 3.16 6.07
C PHE A 95 -6.13 3.54 4.89
N ARG A 96 -4.97 4.17 5.13
CA ARG A 96 -4.00 4.51 4.07
C ARG A 96 -3.35 3.28 3.44
N VAL A 97 -3.28 2.17 4.18
CA VAL A 97 -2.73 0.89 3.71
C VAL A 97 -3.77 0.12 2.87
N CYS A 98 -5.06 0.41 3.05
CA CYS A 98 -6.16 -0.17 2.27
C CYS A 98 -6.09 0.17 0.77
N TYR A 99 -5.45 1.29 0.40
CA TYR A 99 -5.35 1.72 -1.00
C TYR A 99 -4.55 0.74 -1.88
N ASN A 100 -3.63 -0.01 -1.27
CA ASN A 100 -2.82 -1.03 -1.95
C ASN A 100 -3.34 -2.46 -1.74
N GLY A 101 -4.51 -2.62 -1.12
CA GLY A 101 -5.09 -3.93 -0.82
C GLY A 101 -4.41 -4.70 0.32
N GLU A 102 -3.48 -4.07 1.05
CA GLU A 102 -2.89 -4.64 2.26
C GLU A 102 -3.82 -4.33 3.46
N TRP A 103 -4.82 -5.17 3.69
CA TRP A 103 -5.77 -5.01 4.81
C TRP A 103 -5.11 -5.24 6.18
N TYR A 104 -4.10 -6.13 6.20
CA TYR A 104 -3.26 -6.44 7.35
C TYR A 104 -1.87 -6.80 6.82
N ASN A 105 -0.83 -6.07 7.25
CA ASN A 105 0.55 -6.42 6.93
C ASN A 105 1.25 -6.97 8.18
N THR A 106 1.39 -8.29 8.25
CA THR A 106 2.19 -8.92 9.29
C THR A 106 3.65 -8.93 8.87
N ARG A 107 4.48 -8.13 9.56
CA ARG A 107 5.94 -8.17 9.40
C ARG A 107 6.59 -8.85 10.59
N PHE A 108 7.47 -9.81 10.29
CA PHE A 108 8.36 -10.34 11.29
C PHE A 108 9.36 -9.27 11.70
N VAL A 109 9.55 -9.14 13.01
CA VAL A 109 10.52 -8.24 13.59
C VAL A 109 11.93 -8.69 13.16
N PRO A 110 12.82 -7.77 12.75
CA PRO A 110 14.19 -8.14 12.37
C PRO A 110 14.91 -8.83 13.54
N PRO A 111 15.69 -9.91 13.29
CA PRO A 111 16.44 -10.60 14.35
C PRO A 111 17.37 -9.65 15.13
N GLN A 112 17.93 -8.65 14.46
CA GLN A 112 18.79 -7.66 15.09
C GLN A 112 18.06 -6.82 16.16
N LEU A 113 16.77 -6.55 15.96
CA LEU A 113 15.97 -5.83 16.96
C LEU A 113 15.71 -6.72 18.19
N ILE A 114 15.45 -8.02 17.99
CA ILE A 114 15.30 -8.98 19.08
C ILE A 114 16.59 -9.06 19.90
N GLU A 115 17.74 -9.18 19.24
CA GLU A 115 19.06 -9.18 19.90
C GLU A 115 19.32 -7.87 20.67
N ARG A 116 19.02 -6.71 20.08
CA ARG A 116 19.15 -5.40 20.75
C ARG A 116 18.28 -5.32 22.00
N ILE A 117 17.05 -5.84 21.97
CA ILE A 117 16.15 -5.86 23.12
C ILE A 117 16.69 -6.81 24.21
N LEU A 118 17.18 -7.99 23.83
CA LEU A 118 17.74 -8.98 24.77
C LEU A 118 19.03 -8.46 25.44
N GLN A 119 19.88 -7.74 24.71
CA GLN A 119 21.13 -7.17 25.22
C GLN A 119 20.94 -5.89 26.02
N SER A 120 19.79 -5.21 25.90
CA SER A 120 19.58 -3.93 26.57
C SER A 120 19.46 -4.06 28.10
N PRO A 121 20.24 -3.31 28.90
CA PRO A 121 20.21 -3.43 30.36
C PRO A 121 18.98 -2.80 31.01
N ARG A 122 18.22 -1.95 30.31
CA ARG A 122 17.03 -1.28 30.87
C ARG A 122 15.70 -1.94 30.49
N VAL A 123 15.75 -3.07 29.77
CA VAL A 123 14.59 -3.93 29.51
C VAL A 123 14.44 -4.96 30.62
N ALA A 124 13.26 -5.07 31.21
CA ALA A 124 12.99 -5.99 32.31
C ALA A 124 13.15 -7.46 31.87
N GLY A 125 13.68 -8.31 32.77
CA GLY A 125 13.91 -9.73 32.47
C GLY A 125 12.65 -10.48 32.04
N GLU A 126 11.49 -10.15 32.61
CA GLU A 126 10.20 -10.77 32.25
C GLU A 126 9.81 -10.54 30.78
N GLN A 127 10.05 -9.34 30.25
CA GLN A 127 9.81 -9.00 28.84
C GLN A 127 10.77 -9.75 27.90
N LYS A 128 12.01 -9.98 28.34
CA LYS A 128 13.00 -10.77 27.59
C LYS A 128 12.61 -12.25 27.53
N THR A 129 12.10 -12.81 28.62
CA THR A 129 11.62 -14.20 28.67
C THR A 129 10.43 -14.42 27.74
N GLN A 130 9.54 -13.44 27.59
CA GLN A 130 8.41 -13.52 26.64
C GLN A 130 8.87 -13.55 25.17
N LEU A 131 10.00 -12.92 24.83
CA LEU A 131 10.57 -12.93 23.48
C LEU A 131 11.32 -14.22 23.12
N GLN A 132 11.63 -15.06 24.11
CA GLN A 132 12.35 -16.33 23.94
C GLN A 132 11.43 -17.56 23.88
N LYS A 133 10.12 -17.37 24.08
CA LYS A 133 9.10 -18.42 23.90
C LYS A 133 8.65 -18.50 22.45
#